data_AF-A0A3N2HUX0-F1
#
_entry.id   AF-A0A3N2HUX0-F1
#
_cell.length_a   1.000
_cell.length_b   1.000
_cell.length_c   1.000
_cell.angle_alpha   90.00
_cell.angle_beta   90.00
_cell.angle_gamma   90.00
#
_symmetry.space_group_name_H-M   'P 1'
#
loop_
_entity.id
_entity.type
_entity.pdbx_description
1 polymer ?
#
loop_
_entity_poly.entity_id
_entity_poly.type
_entity_poly.pdbx_seq_one_letter_code
_entity_poly.pdbx_strand_id
1 'polypeptide(L)'
;MTALRITLTVFGSAIAAAFIVVVSAMAVTALAVATNSTAGVPGLVTATAGDGADLASTQFISPGSAIWFVTITAGFTAASLMAFRMHARRRINTRQLDQL
;
A
#
# COMPACT_ATOMS: atom_id res chain seq x y z
N MET A 1 -16.03 -14.17 16.22
CA MET A 1 -16.15 -13.44 14.94
C MET A 1 -15.09 -12.35 14.71
N THR A 2 -14.21 -12.07 15.67
CA THR A 2 -13.17 -11.02 15.59
C THR A 2 -11.93 -11.45 14.82
N ALA A 3 -11.47 -12.70 14.95
CA ALA A 3 -10.28 -13.20 14.27
C ALA A 3 -10.39 -13.17 12.74
N LEU A 4 -11.48 -13.71 12.18
CA LEU A 4 -11.73 -13.74 10.73
C LEU A 4 -11.72 -12.35 10.08
N ARG A 5 -12.27 -11.35 10.76
CA ARG A 5 -12.30 -9.96 10.28
C ARG A 5 -10.92 -9.32 10.23
N ILE A 6 -10.09 -9.60 11.24
CA ILE A 6 -8.71 -9.11 11.27
C ILE A 6 -7.92 -9.76 10.14
N THR A 7 -8.04 -11.08 9.96
CA THR A 7 -7.38 -11.79 8.86
C THR A 7 -7.77 -11.24 7.48
N LEU A 8 -9.07 -11.01 7.23
CA LEU A 8 -9.55 -10.40 5.99
C LEU A 8 -9.01 -8.98 5.78
N THR A 9 -8.93 -8.18 6.84
CA THR A 9 -8.41 -6.81 6.75
C THR A 9 -6.92 -6.80 6.40
N VAL A 10 -6.15 -7.69 7.04
CA VAL A 10 -4.71 -7.83 6.77
C VAL A 10 -4.49 -8.33 5.34
N PHE A 11 -5.22 -9.36 4.90
CA PHE A 11 -5.13 -9.87 3.52
C PHE A 11 -5.51 -8.81 2.49
N GLY A 12 -6.60 -8.07 2.70
CA GLY A 12 -7.00 -6.98 1.81
C GLY A 12 -5.96 -5.87 1.76
N SER A 13 -5.38 -5.51 2.91
CA SER A 13 -4.32 -4.51 3.00
C SER A 13 -3.04 -4.96 2.30
N ALA A 14 -2.70 -6.24 2.40
CA ALA A 14 -1.54 -6.83 1.71
C ALA A 14 -1.72 -6.78 0.18
N ILE A 15 -2.91 -7.11 -0.34
CA ILE A 15 -3.19 -7.03 -1.78
C ILE A 15 -3.10 -5.57 -2.25
N ALA A 16 -3.68 -4.63 -1.51
CA ALA A 16 -3.60 -3.20 -1.83
C ALA A 16 -2.14 -2.69 -1.83
N ALA A 17 -1.34 -3.11 -0.85
CA ALA A 17 0.06 -2.75 -0.78
C ALA A 17 0.87 -3.28 -1.96
N ALA A 18 0.65 -4.54 -2.37
CA ALA A 18 1.28 -5.10 -3.56
C ALA A 18 0.96 -4.27 -4.81
N PHE A 19 -0.30 -3.88 -4.99
CA PHE A 19 -0.72 -3.06 -6.12
C PHE A 19 -0.04 -1.69 -6.12
N ILE A 20 0.07 -1.03 -4.97
CA ILE A 20 0.72 0.28 -4.86
C ILE A 20 2.21 0.19 -5.19
N VAL A 21 2.90 -0.85 -4.71
CA VAL A 21 4.31 -1.08 -5.03
C VAL A 21 4.51 -1.23 -6.54
N VAL A 22 3.65 -2.02 -7.21
CA VAL A 22 3.70 -2.19 -8.67
C VAL A 22 3.44 -0.89 -9.42
N VAL A 23 2.37 -0.16 -9.05
CA VAL A 23 2.04 1.12 -9.70
C VAL A 23 3.14 2.15 -9.49
N SER A 24 3.74 2.20 -8.29
CA SER A 24 4.86 3.10 -7.99
C SER A 24 6.07 2.77 -8.85
N ALA A 25 6.36 1.48 -9.06
CA ALA A 25 7.43 1.07 -9.94
C ALA A 25 7.21 1.53 -11.40
N MET A 26 5.99 1.31 -11.92
CA MET A 26 5.62 1.77 -13.26
C MET A 26 5.73 3.30 -13.41
N ALA A 27 5.31 4.05 -12.39
CA ALA A 27 5.38 5.51 -12.40
C ALA A 27 6.83 6.02 -12.42
N VAL A 28 7.73 5.40 -11.65
CA VAL A 28 9.15 5.73 -11.65
C VAL A 28 9.77 5.46 -13.03
N THR A 29 9.45 4.32 -13.65
CA THR A 29 9.91 4.01 -15.01
C THR A 29 9.40 5.02 -16.03
N ALA A 30 8.10 5.35 -16.00
CA ALA A 30 7.53 6.34 -16.90
C ALA A 30 8.19 7.72 -16.71
N LEU A 31 8.47 8.10 -15.47
CA LEU A 31 9.15 9.35 -15.15
C LEU A 31 10.60 9.37 -15.66
N ALA A 32 11.34 8.28 -15.50
CA ALA A 32 12.70 8.15 -16.02
C ALA A 32 12.74 8.31 -17.55
N VAL A 33 11.81 7.64 -18.25
CA VAL A 33 11.67 7.76 -19.72
C VAL A 33 11.29 9.19 -20.13
N ALA A 34 10.33 9.81 -19.45
CA ALA A 34 9.87 11.15 -19.79
C ALA A 34 10.94 12.24 -19.57
N THR A 35 11.80 12.06 -18.56
CA THR A 35 12.82 13.04 -18.18
C THR A 35 14.19 12.78 -18.81
N ASN A 36 14.36 11.66 -19.52
CA ASN A 36 15.66 11.16 -19.98
C ASN A 36 16.73 11.17 -18.86
N SER A 37 16.29 10.90 -17.64
CA SER A 37 17.12 10.98 -16.43
C SER A 37 16.81 9.81 -15.52
N THR A 38 17.73 9.50 -14.61
CA THR A 38 17.51 8.44 -13.62
C THR A 38 16.46 8.90 -12.62
N ALA A 39 15.39 8.11 -12.47
CA ALA A 39 14.37 8.30 -11.44
C ALA A 39 14.33 7.07 -10.55
N GLY A 40 14.15 7.27 -9.24
CA GLY A 40 14.17 6.15 -8.31
C GLY A 40 13.59 6.49 -6.95
N VAL A 41 12.96 5.48 -6.34
CA VAL A 41 12.62 5.49 -4.92
C VAL A 41 13.61 4.55 -4.23
N PRO A 42 14.50 5.06 -3.36
CA PRO A 42 15.49 4.25 -2.68
C PRO A 42 14.89 3.02 -2.01
N GLY A 43 15.50 1.87 -2.25
CA GLY A 43 15.03 0.58 -1.73
C GLY A 43 13.78 0.01 -2.42
N LEU A 44 13.11 0.75 -3.32
CA LEU A 44 11.92 0.25 -4.03
C LEU A 44 12.25 -0.08 -5.49
N VAL A 45 12.65 0.91 -6.28
CA VAL A 45 13.06 0.75 -7.67
C VAL A 45 13.93 1.94 -8.09
N THR A 46 14.90 1.69 -8.97
CA THR A 46 15.65 2.71 -9.70
C THR A 46 15.52 2.39 -11.18
N ALA A 47 15.10 3.37 -11.97
CA ALA A 47 14.92 3.23 -13.41
C ALA A 47 15.74 4.30 -14.13
N THR A 48 16.48 3.90 -15.17
CA THR A 48 17.17 4.81 -16.08
C THR A 48 16.42 4.83 -17.42
N ALA A 49 16.54 5.94 -18.14
CA ALA A 49 16.06 6.03 -19.51
C ALA A 49 16.79 5.00 -20.39
N GLY A 50 16.06 4.00 -20.88
CA GLY A 50 16.61 2.89 -21.65
C GLY A 50 16.48 1.52 -20.98
N ASP A 51 16.23 1.46 -19.67
CA ASP A 51 16.18 0.21 -18.89
C ASP A 51 14.87 -0.60 -19.09
N GLY A 52 14.07 -0.31 -20.11
CA GLY A 52 12.73 -0.88 -20.28
C GLY A 52 12.71 -2.41 -20.34
N ALA A 53 13.73 -3.02 -20.93
CA ALA A 53 13.87 -4.48 -21.01
C ALA A 53 14.35 -5.10 -19.67
N ASP A 54 15.22 -4.40 -18.95
CA ASP A 54 15.74 -4.85 -17.66
C ASP A 54 14.68 -4.71 -16.56
N LEU A 55 13.84 -3.69 -16.60
CA LEU A 55 12.72 -3.50 -15.68
C LEU A 55 11.60 -4.53 -15.89
N ALA A 56 11.39 -4.98 -17.13
CA ALA A 56 10.41 -6.03 -17.44
C ALA A 56 10.84 -7.42 -16.94
N SER A 57 12.14 -7.65 -16.80
CA SER A 57 12.71 -8.90 -16.27
C SER A 57 13.13 -8.81 -14.80
N THR A 58 13.14 -7.62 -14.22
CA THR A 58 13.51 -7.38 -12.82
C THR A 58 12.50 -8.02 -11.88
N GLN A 59 12.99 -8.97 -11.10
CA GLN A 59 12.26 -9.54 -9.99
C GLN A 59 12.28 -8.50 -8.86
N PHE A 60 11.12 -7.92 -8.52
CA PHE A 60 10.96 -6.94 -7.43
C PHE A 60 11.13 -7.54 -6.03
N ILE A 61 12.08 -8.47 -5.87
CA ILE A 61 12.39 -9.19 -4.64
C ILE A 61 13.70 -8.65 -4.10
N SER A 62 13.72 -7.36 -3.75
CA SER A 62 14.83 -6.79 -2.99
C SER A 62 14.41 -6.67 -1.52
N PRO A 63 15.36 -6.73 -0.56
CA PRO A 63 15.03 -6.50 0.85
C PRO A 63 14.34 -5.15 1.09
N GLY A 64 14.62 -4.15 0.25
CA GLY A 64 13.98 -2.84 0.35
C GLY A 64 12.52 -2.83 -0.10
N SER A 65 12.15 -3.59 -1.14
CA SER A 65 10.75 -3.65 -1.61
C SER A 65 9.85 -4.33 -0.58
N ALA A 66 10.38 -5.27 0.19
CA ALA A 66 9.70 -5.88 1.32
C ALA A 66 9.41 -4.88 2.45
N ILE A 67 10.34 -3.97 2.76
CA ILE A 67 10.13 -2.92 3.77
C ILE A 67 8.99 -1.98 3.34
N TRP A 68 8.97 -1.58 2.07
CA TRP A 68 7.89 -0.77 1.52
C TRP A 68 6.55 -1.48 1.57
N PHE A 69 6.51 -2.75 1.16
CA PHE A 69 5.31 -3.58 1.24
C PHE A 69 4.76 -3.68 2.68
N VAL A 70 5.62 -3.98 3.65
CA VAL A 70 5.24 -4.06 5.08
C VAL A 70 4.73 -2.72 5.59
N THR A 71 5.43 -1.63 5.27
CA THR A 71 5.07 -0.27 5.72
C THR A 71 3.70 0.14 5.20
N ILE A 72 3.44 -0.08 3.90
CA ILE A 72 2.16 0.25 3.27
C ILE A 72 1.05 -0.65 3.85
N THR A 73 1.29 -1.96 3.95
CA THR A 73 0.32 -2.92 4.52
C THR A 73 -0.05 -2.57 5.96
N ALA A 74 0.94 -2.23 6.79
CA ALA A 74 0.71 -1.82 8.18
C ALA A 74 -0.10 -0.53 8.26
N GLY A 75 0.19 0.45 7.38
CA GLY A 75 -0.57 1.70 7.27
C GLY A 75 -2.05 1.45 6.95
N PHE A 76 -2.35 0.66 5.92
CA PHE A 76 -3.74 0.32 5.56
C PHE A 76 -4.46 -0.47 6.65
N THR A 77 -3.76 -1.39 7.29
CA THR A 77 -4.31 -2.18 8.40
C THR A 77 -4.68 -1.27 9.57
N ALA A 78 -3.79 -0.35 9.96
CA ALA A 78 -4.04 0.62 11.03
C ALA A 78 -5.20 1.56 10.69
N ALA A 79 -5.23 2.10 9.47
CA ALA A 79 -6.30 2.98 9.00
C ALA A 79 -7.67 2.27 9.02
N SER A 80 -7.72 1.02 8.54
CA SER A 80 -8.94 0.20 8.53
C SER A 80 -9.45 -0.07 9.95
N LEU A 81 -8.56 -0.46 10.86
CA LEU A 81 -8.89 -0.67 12.28
C LEU A 81 -9.39 0.61 12.95
N MET A 82 -8.79 1.76 12.63
CA MET A 82 -9.19 3.06 13.18
C MET A 82 -10.56 3.49 12.66
N ALA A 83 -10.84 3.29 11.38
CA ALA A 83 -12.15 3.55 10.78
C ALA A 83 -13.26 2.71 11.44
N PHE A 84 -13.00 1.43 11.72
CA PHE A 84 -13.93 0.58 12.45
C PHE A 84 -14.19 1.10 13.88
N ARG A 85 -13.15 1.55 14.58
CA ARG A 85 -13.28 2.10 15.93
C ARG A 85 -14.10 3.40 15.95
N MET A 86 -13.95 4.24 14.94
CA MET A 86 -14.74 5.47 14.80
C MET A 86 -16.21 5.18 14.49
N HIS A 87 -16.50 4.20 13.63
CA HIS A 87 -17.87 3.80 13.33
C HIS A 87 -18.58 3.14 14.52
N ALA A 88 -17.87 2.35 15.32
CA ALA A 88 -18.42 1.79 16.56
C ALA A 88 -18.81 2.88 17.56
N ARG A 89 -17.99 3.92 17.71
CA ARG A 89 -18.29 5.06 18.58
C ARG A 89 -19.50 5.88 18.11
N ARG A 90 -19.63 6.11 16.79
CA ARG A 90 -20.78 6.85 16.24
C ARG A 90 -22.12 6.15 16.48
N ARG A 91 -22.17 4.82 16.39
CA ARG A 91 -23.42 4.05 16.64
C ARG A 91 -23.89 4.09 18.09
N ILE A 92 -23.00 4.28 19.05
CA ILE A 92 -23.36 4.36 20.47
C ILE A 92 -24.00 5.72 20.76
N ASN A 93 -23.45 6.81 20.22
CA ASN A 93 -24.02 8.15 20.41
C ASN A 93 -25.43 8.29 19.81
N THR A 94 -25.71 7.70 18.65
CA THR A 94 -27.05 7.80 18.05
C THR A 94 -28.11 7.06 18.86
N ARG A 95 -27.77 5.92 19.47
CA ARG A 95 -28.72 5.17 20.31
C ARG A 95 -29.06 5.85 21.63
N GLN A 96 -28.18 6.70 22.16
CA GLN A 96 -28.49 7.49 23.37
C GLN A 96 -29.42 8.66 23.08
N LEU A 97 -29.40 9.20 21.85
CA LEU A 97 -30.29 10.29 21.46
C LEU A 97 -31.72 9.80 21.21
N ASP A 98 -31.91 8.56 20.78
CA ASP A 98 -33.24 7.95 20.59
C ASP A 98 -33.93 7.54 21.92
N GLN A 99 -33.23 7.64 23.06
CA GLN A 99 -33.74 7.29 24.40
C GLN A 99 -34.10 8.51 25.26
N LEU A 100 -34.05 9.72 24.69
CA LEU A 100 -34.51 10.98 25.29
C LEU A 100 -35.72 11.50 24.52
#